data_AF-A0A7I7QSN3-F1
#
_entry.id   AF-A0A7I7QSN3-F1
#
_cell.length_a   1.000
_cell.length_b   1.000
_cell.length_c   1.000
_cell.angle_alpha   90.00
_cell.angle_beta   90.00
_cell.angle_gamma   90.00
#
_symmetry.space_group_name_H-M   'P 1'
#
loop_
_entity.id
_entity.type
_entity.pdbx_description
1 polymer ?
#
loop_
_entity_poly.entity_id
_entity_poly.type
_entity_poly.pdbx_seq_one_letter_code
_entity_poly.pdbx_strand_id
1 'polypeptide(L)'
;MDDGGWLGHRASALRQAAHFARQLPCLRADSVLSQMQLVAPDQQWGFAGDAGVAAKGGWGPEPDGVYLVRQIALLGAGADSLGVAIAAKPSDGSFATGTAVLDQLANWVGDHREELPKGDCGG
;
A
#
# COMPACT_ATOMS: atom_id res chain seq x y z
N MET A 1 -10.63 -18.72 16.65
CA MET A 1 -9.98 -17.49 17.12
C MET A 1 -9.06 -17.11 15.99
N ASP A 2 -9.58 -16.28 15.10
CA ASP A 2 -8.93 -15.95 13.84
C ASP A 2 -7.84 -14.91 14.07
N ASP A 3 -6.60 -15.35 13.89
CA ASP A 3 -5.42 -14.49 13.90
C ASP A 3 -5.57 -13.51 12.73
N GLY A 4 -5.68 -12.22 13.04
CA GLY A 4 -5.93 -11.13 12.09
C GLY A 4 -4.82 -10.92 11.04
N GLY A 5 -4.52 -11.94 10.24
CA GLY A 5 -3.54 -11.99 9.14
C GLY A 5 -3.95 -11.18 7.92
N TRP A 6 -4.60 -10.04 8.12
CA TRP A 6 -4.90 -9.08 7.09
C TRP A 6 -3.71 -8.15 6.91
N LEU A 7 -2.86 -8.56 5.95
CA LEU A 7 -1.72 -7.84 5.38
C LEU A 7 -0.49 -7.76 6.32
N GLY A 8 0.63 -8.38 5.94
CA GLY A 8 1.96 -7.83 6.28
C GLY A 8 2.93 -8.64 7.15
N HIS A 9 2.53 -9.66 7.91
CA HIS A 9 3.52 -10.39 8.74
C HIS A 9 4.47 -11.30 7.93
N ARG A 10 4.22 -11.49 6.62
CA ARG A 10 4.99 -12.37 5.73
C ARG A 10 5.17 -11.71 4.37
N ALA A 11 6.34 -11.88 3.76
CA ALA A 11 6.64 -11.38 2.41
C ALA A 11 5.67 -11.92 1.34
N SER A 12 5.12 -13.12 1.52
CA SER A 12 4.08 -13.69 0.66
C SER A 12 2.77 -12.90 0.69
N ALA A 13 2.42 -12.28 1.83
CA ALA A 13 1.24 -11.46 1.95
C ALA A 13 1.41 -10.11 1.24
N LEU A 14 2.61 -9.51 1.28
CA LEU A 14 2.91 -8.29 0.52
C LEU A 14 2.85 -8.53 -0.99
N ARG A 15 3.44 -9.63 -1.46
CA ARG A 15 3.37 -10.02 -2.88
C ARG A 15 1.92 -10.18 -3.34
N GLN A 16 1.10 -10.93 -2.59
CA GLN A 16 -0.32 -11.11 -2.91
C GLN A 16 -1.10 -9.79 -2.87
N ALA A 17 -0.81 -8.91 -1.91
CA ALA A 17 -1.44 -7.59 -1.84
C ALA A 17 -1.08 -6.71 -3.05
N ALA A 18 0.18 -6.70 -3.48
CA ALA A 18 0.59 -5.97 -4.69
C ALA A 18 -0.09 -6.55 -5.95
N HIS A 19 -0.18 -7.89 -6.05
CA HIS A 19 -0.94 -8.55 -7.12
C HIS A 19 -2.44 -8.23 -7.09
N PHE A 20 -3.03 -8.13 -5.91
CA PHE A 20 -4.42 -7.70 -5.78
C PHE A 20 -4.59 -6.23 -6.20
N ALA A 21 -3.69 -5.35 -5.76
CA ALA A 21 -3.72 -3.92 -6.13
C ALA A 21 -3.73 -3.73 -7.64
N ARG A 22 -2.81 -4.39 -8.37
CA ARG A 22 -2.73 -4.28 -9.84
C ARG A 22 -3.97 -4.78 -10.57
N GLN A 23 -4.80 -5.61 -9.93
CA GLN A 23 -6.03 -6.14 -10.52
C GLN A 23 -7.24 -5.22 -10.29
N LEU A 24 -7.16 -4.25 -9.37
CA LEU A 24 -8.27 -3.35 -9.06
C LEU A 24 -8.87 -2.64 -10.29
N PRO A 25 -8.10 -2.14 -11.28
CA PRO A 25 -8.67 -1.54 -12.50
C PRO A 25 -9.46 -2.51 -13.36
N CYS A 26 -9.14 -3.80 -13.27
CA CYS A 26 -9.78 -4.87 -14.05
C CYS A 26 -11.07 -5.35 -13.37
N LEU A 27 -11.30 -4.93 -12.13
CA LEU A 27 -12.55 -5.11 -11.41
C LEU A 27 -13.44 -3.88 -11.63
N ARG A 28 -14.76 -4.04 -11.53
CA ARG A 28 -15.70 -2.90 -11.47
C ARG A 28 -15.60 -2.20 -10.10
N ALA A 29 -14.46 -1.60 -9.81
CA ALA A 29 -14.07 -1.08 -8.50
C ALA A 29 -13.97 0.45 -8.44
N ASP A 30 -14.54 1.17 -9.41
CA ASP A 30 -14.40 2.63 -9.54
C ASP A 30 -14.78 3.41 -8.27
N SER A 31 -15.86 2.99 -7.60
CA SER A 31 -16.31 3.61 -6.35
C SER A 31 -15.33 3.40 -5.20
N VAL A 32 -14.69 2.24 -5.13
CA VAL A 32 -13.67 1.92 -4.12
C VAL A 32 -12.39 2.69 -4.41
N LEU A 33 -11.95 2.74 -5.66
CA LEU A 33 -10.77 3.51 -6.07
C LEU A 33 -10.95 5.00 -5.79
N SER A 34 -12.15 5.54 -6.02
CA SER A 34 -12.48 6.93 -5.69
C SER A 34 -12.39 7.20 -4.18
N GLN A 35 -12.85 6.27 -3.34
CA GLN A 35 -12.71 6.41 -1.88
C GLN A 35 -11.26 6.28 -1.42
N MET A 36 -10.48 5.41 -2.05
CA MET A 36 -9.05 5.25 -1.76
C MET A 36 -8.20 6.47 -2.15
N GLN A 37 -8.74 7.39 -2.97
CA GLN A 37 -8.11 8.68 -3.26
C GLN A 37 -8.45 9.76 -2.21
N LEU A 38 -9.52 9.56 -1.42
CA LEU A 38 -10.03 10.53 -0.44
C LEU A 38 -9.60 10.17 0.98
N VAL A 39 -8.29 10.09 1.20
CA VAL A 39 -7.72 9.77 2.52
C VAL A 39 -7.71 11.02 3.41
N ALA A 40 -8.16 10.88 4.65
CA ALA A 40 -8.18 11.96 5.64
C ALA A 40 -6.77 12.55 5.86
N PRO A 41 -6.61 13.87 6.07
CA PRO A 41 -5.29 14.51 6.14
C PRO A 41 -4.33 13.92 7.16
N ASP A 42 -4.83 13.46 8.31
CA ASP A 42 -4.03 12.83 9.37
C ASP A 42 -3.56 11.40 9.03
N GLN A 43 -4.04 10.85 7.90
CA GLN A 43 -3.71 9.53 7.40
C GLN A 43 -3.02 9.57 6.02
N GLN A 44 -2.55 10.75 5.61
CA GLN A 44 -1.79 10.96 4.37
C GLN A 44 -0.30 10.77 4.62
N TRP A 45 0.12 9.50 4.56
CA TRP A 45 1.51 9.06 4.65
C TRP A 45 1.73 7.95 3.60
N GLY A 46 2.99 7.66 3.25
CA GLY A 46 3.34 6.84 2.11
C GLY A 46 2.86 7.47 0.81
N PHE A 47 2.11 6.72 0.01
CA PHE A 47 1.49 7.23 -1.22
C PHE A 47 0.14 7.93 -0.99
N ALA A 48 -0.43 7.89 0.22
CA ALA A 48 -1.76 8.41 0.47
C ALA A 48 -1.76 9.94 0.43
N GLY A 49 -2.59 10.52 -0.44
CA GLY A 49 -2.65 11.97 -0.67
C GLY A 49 -1.96 12.40 -1.97
N ASP A 50 -1.16 11.53 -2.59
CA ASP A 50 -0.53 11.80 -3.88
C ASP A 50 -1.56 11.87 -5.01
N ALA A 51 -1.35 12.81 -5.93
CA ALA A 51 -2.21 12.98 -7.09
C ALA A 51 -2.17 11.73 -7.99
N GLY A 52 -3.35 11.20 -8.31
CA GLY A 52 -3.46 10.01 -9.16
C GLY A 52 -3.13 8.69 -8.45
N VAL A 53 -3.09 8.69 -7.11
CA VAL A 53 -2.91 7.48 -6.31
C VAL A 53 -4.19 7.12 -5.58
N ALA A 54 -4.59 5.84 -5.69
CA ALA A 54 -5.55 5.23 -4.78
C ALA A 54 -4.80 4.39 -3.74
N ALA A 55 -4.83 4.76 -2.47
CA ALA A 55 -4.07 4.08 -1.42
C ALA A 55 -4.93 3.73 -0.19
N LYS A 56 -4.54 2.65 0.50
CA LYS A 56 -5.07 2.31 1.81
C LYS A 56 -3.97 1.88 2.77
N GLY A 57 -3.81 2.65 3.83
CA GLY A 57 -2.94 2.34 4.96
C GLY A 57 -3.60 1.46 6.03
N GLY A 58 -2.78 0.67 6.70
CA GLY A 58 -3.10 -0.06 7.93
C GLY A 58 -1.91 -0.05 8.89
N TRP A 59 -2.18 0.00 10.18
CA TRP A 59 -1.14 0.05 11.20
C TRP A 59 -1.65 -0.54 12.52
N GLY A 60 -0.73 -0.91 13.39
CA GLY A 60 -1.04 -1.29 14.76
C GLY A 60 0.14 -1.98 15.43
N PRO A 61 0.14 -2.06 16.77
CA PRO A 61 1.06 -2.93 17.46
C PRO A 61 0.78 -4.38 17.07
N GLU A 62 1.85 -5.07 16.70
CA GLU A 62 1.89 -6.50 16.58
C GLU A 62 1.79 -7.17 17.98
N PRO A 63 1.62 -8.50 18.07
CA PRO A 63 1.61 -9.18 19.36
C PRO A 63 2.87 -8.95 20.22
N ASP A 64 3.99 -8.56 19.60
CA ASP A 64 5.24 -8.19 20.29
C ASP A 64 5.30 -6.69 20.69
N GLY A 65 4.23 -5.93 20.46
CA GLY A 65 4.10 -4.51 20.80
C GLY A 65 4.74 -3.55 19.79
N VAL A 66 5.46 -4.07 18.78
CA VAL A 66 6.10 -3.25 17.75
C VAL A 66 5.09 -2.89 16.69
N TYR A 67 5.06 -1.62 16.27
CA TYR A 67 4.18 -1.21 15.19
C TYR A 67 4.58 -1.84 13.85
N LEU A 68 3.61 -2.42 13.16
CA LEU A 68 3.71 -2.71 11.73
C LEU A 68 2.87 -1.67 10.99
N VAL A 69 3.51 -0.86 10.16
CA VAL A 69 2.84 0.09 9.25
C VAL A 69 2.88 -0.50 7.85
N ARG A 70 1.76 -0.48 7.13
CA ARG A 70 1.62 -1.13 5.83
C ARG A 70 0.66 -0.37 4.94
N GLN A 71 0.88 -0.46 3.64
CA GLN A 71 0.06 0.21 2.65
C GLN A 71 -0.08 -0.64 1.40
N ILE A 72 -1.28 -0.62 0.84
CA ILE A 72 -1.57 -1.04 -0.53
C ILE A 72 -1.89 0.21 -1.34
N ALA A 73 -1.38 0.31 -2.56
CA ALA A 73 -1.61 1.45 -3.43
C ALA A 73 -1.70 1.04 -4.91
N LEU A 74 -2.44 1.83 -5.66
CA LEU A 74 -2.49 1.79 -7.11
C LEU A 74 -2.02 3.15 -7.62
N LEU A 75 -0.93 3.15 -8.36
CA LEU A 75 -0.31 4.35 -8.92
C LEU A 75 -0.71 4.48 -10.39
N GLY A 76 -1.37 5.59 -10.74
CA GLY A 76 -1.88 5.86 -12.08
C GLY A 76 -3.32 5.39 -12.28
N ALA A 77 -3.77 5.39 -13.53
CA ALA A 77 -5.14 5.05 -13.91
C ALA A 77 -5.17 4.06 -15.09
N GLY A 78 -6.23 3.25 -15.15
CA GLY A 78 -6.43 2.27 -16.22
C GLY A 78 -5.60 0.99 -16.07
N ALA A 79 -5.55 0.21 -17.14
CA ALA A 79 -4.97 -1.13 -17.14
C ALA A 79 -3.45 -1.14 -16.85
N ASP A 80 -2.73 -0.09 -17.27
CA ASP A 80 -1.26 0.01 -17.12
C ASP A 80 -0.81 0.58 -15.76
N SER A 81 -1.71 0.62 -14.78
CA SER A 81 -1.38 1.14 -13.45
C SER A 81 -0.48 0.19 -12.66
N LEU A 82 0.31 0.76 -11.76
CA LEU A 82 1.25 0.01 -10.91
C LEU A 82 0.59 -0.34 -9.57
N GLY A 83 0.41 -1.62 -9.30
CA GLY A 83 -0.03 -2.13 -8.00
C GLY A 83 1.14 -2.30 -7.04
N VAL A 84 1.06 -1.66 -5.86
CA VAL A 84 2.14 -1.63 -4.86
C VAL A 84 1.62 -2.12 -3.51
N ALA A 85 2.44 -2.88 -2.80
CA ALA A 85 2.26 -3.11 -1.37
C ALA A 85 3.59 -3.00 -0.64
N ILE A 86 3.65 -2.15 0.38
CA ILE A 86 4.83 -1.88 1.20
C ILE A 86 4.49 -2.00 2.68
N ALA A 87 5.49 -2.35 3.49
CA ALA A 87 5.37 -2.36 4.94
C ALA A 87 6.70 -2.01 5.61
N ALA A 88 6.61 -1.41 6.79
CA ALA A 88 7.72 -1.05 7.65
C ALA A 88 7.45 -1.54 9.07
N LYS A 89 8.44 -2.22 9.64
CA LYS A 89 8.48 -2.62 11.04
C LYS A 89 9.74 -2.01 11.67
N PRO A 90 9.65 -0.82 12.28
CA PRO A 90 10.83 -0.10 12.76
C PRO A 90 11.37 -0.74 14.04
N SER A 91 12.69 -0.66 14.22
CA SER A 91 13.38 -1.25 15.38
C SER A 91 13.01 -0.60 16.71
N ASP A 92 12.58 0.65 16.69
CA ASP A 92 12.15 1.41 17.88
C ASP A 92 10.69 1.13 18.27
N GLY A 93 9.97 0.32 17.51
CA GLY A 93 8.60 -0.03 17.81
C GLY A 93 7.55 1.02 17.42
N SER A 94 7.93 2.21 16.95
CA SER A 94 7.03 3.36 16.94
C SER A 94 6.22 3.50 15.64
N PHE A 95 4.99 3.99 15.74
CA PHE A 95 4.18 4.34 14.57
C PHE A 95 4.87 5.41 13.70
N ALA A 96 5.41 6.46 14.33
CA ALA A 96 6.00 7.60 13.64
C ALA A 96 7.23 7.22 12.81
N THR A 97 8.11 6.37 13.35
CA THR A 97 9.26 5.85 12.59
C THR A 97 8.77 4.92 11.49
N GLY A 98 7.73 4.12 11.75
CA GLY A 98 7.12 3.25 10.75
C GLY A 98 6.58 4.01 9.54
N THR A 99 5.83 5.11 9.76
CA THR A 99 5.34 5.96 8.67
C THR A 99 6.48 6.67 7.94
N ALA A 100 7.49 7.18 8.66
CA ALA A 100 8.64 7.85 8.03
C ALA A 100 9.45 6.91 7.11
N VAL A 101 9.61 5.64 7.49
CA VAL A 101 10.22 4.62 6.62
C VAL A 101 9.31 4.31 5.43
N LEU A 102 7.99 4.25 5.64
CA LEU A 102 7.04 3.99 4.58
C LEU A 102 6.98 5.13 3.55
N ASP A 103 7.16 6.39 3.98
CA ASP A 103 7.32 7.56 3.10
C ASP A 103 8.56 7.43 2.22
N GLN A 104 9.69 7.01 2.78
CA GLN A 104 10.93 6.80 2.01
C GLN A 104 10.78 5.70 0.97
N LEU A 105 10.12 4.58 1.33
CA LEU A 105 9.82 3.51 0.40
C LEU A 105 8.87 3.97 -0.71
N ALA A 106 7.84 4.76 -0.36
CA ALA A 106 6.89 5.31 -1.33
C ALA A 106 7.60 6.22 -2.35
N ASN A 107 8.44 7.15 -1.87
CA ASN A 107 9.23 8.02 -2.73
C ASN A 107 10.13 7.22 -3.68
N TRP A 108 10.88 6.24 -3.15
CA TRP A 108 11.76 5.41 -3.97
C TRP A 108 10.99 4.64 -5.06
N VAL A 109 9.84 4.04 -4.72
CA VAL A 109 8.97 3.38 -5.70
C VAL A 109 8.42 4.37 -6.72
N GLY A 110 8.03 5.56 -6.29
CA GLY A 110 7.54 6.63 -7.17
C GLY A 110 8.59 7.05 -8.20
N ASP A 111 9.85 7.20 -7.78
CA ASP A 111 10.98 7.57 -8.63
C ASP A 111 11.34 6.48 -9.67
N HIS A 112 11.12 5.20 -9.33
CA HIS A 112 11.47 4.06 -10.18
C HIS A 112 10.25 3.40 -10.85
N ARG A 113 9.08 4.03 -10.81
CA ARG A 113 7.81 3.41 -11.25
C ARG A 113 7.80 2.93 -12.71
N GLU A 114 8.60 3.55 -13.58
CA GLU A 114 8.70 3.17 -14.99
C GLU A 114 9.53 1.89 -15.21
N GLU A 115 10.36 1.52 -14.22
CA GLU A 115 11.17 0.30 -14.24
C GLU A 115 10.42 -0.90 -13.64
N LEU A 116 9.27 -0.64 -12.99
CA LEU A 116 8.48 -1.64 -12.29
C LEU A 116 7.40 -2.27 -13.18
N PRO A 117 7.06 -3.55 -12.96
CA PRO A 117 6.05 -4.23 -13.77
C PRO A 117 4.67 -3.61 -13.55
N LYS A 118 4.09 -3.07 -14.63
CA LYS A 118 2.73 -2.54 -14.65
C LYS A 118 1.69 -3.64 -14.75
N GLY A 119 0.46 -3.31 -14.39
CA GLY A 119 -0.69 -4.18 -14.58
C GLY A 119 -1.04 -4.36 -16.06
N ASP A 120 -1.81 -5.40 -16.30
CA ASP A 120 -2.56 -5.66 -17.53
C ASP A 120 -3.86 -6.36 -17.11
N CYS A 121 -4.95 -6.10 -17.83
CA CYS A 121 -6.22 -6.80 -17.63
C CYS A 121 -6.34 -8.06 -18.50
N GLY A 122 -5.26 -8.43 -19.20
CA GLY A 122 -5.09 -9.73 -19.84
C GLY A 122 -4.35 -10.66 -18.88
N GLY A 123 -4.94 -11.82 -18.57
CA GLY A 123 -4.31 -12.84 -17.72
C GLY A 123 -3.10 -13.52 -18.36
#